data_AF-A0AAX4HRL7-F1
#
_entry.id   AF-A0AAX4HRL7-F1
#
_cell.length_a   1.000
_cell.length_b   1.000
_cell.length_c   1.000
_cell.angle_alpha   90.00
_cell.angle_beta   90.00
_cell.angle_gamma   90.00
#
_symmetry.space_group_name_H-M   'P 1'
#
loop_
_entity.id
_entity.type
_entity.pdbx_description
1 polymer ?
#
loop_
_entity_poly.entity_id
_entity_poly.type
_entity_poly.pdbx_seq_one_letter_code
_entity_poly.pdbx_strand_id
1 'polypeptide(L)'
;MKWLVLGFLLLNSAWAENSKIIPVFIEATNLYLESNQTSDECLYLRPDIRAALKVLEDHNIDPEILEKRVPKERISYPLRADDKYDQWIKRPAKRPVEVPEMAMQAFKMKVIEESDGWFKDDIYVYFFVTDGVIPTGKVTSIYKGVGQGQSFFFNEIDRAIFPLIGVPAKRPENHLIIDYGIMESDGDDIKEMQKISSIIIDLAIAVYASRDPQNAQVIINLRKEIKALTELLLSLNNDDRQATGTIAYKAEELTDILSRDSYVEIKRTHKGTHPVKTWEYELYFRLLRK
;
A
#
# COMPACT_ATOMS: atom_id res chain seq x y z
N MET A 1 32.46 -12.69 -26.08
CA MET A 1 31.93 -12.39 -24.72
C MET A 1 30.62 -11.60 -24.84
N LYS A 2 29.49 -12.26 -25.17
CA LYS A 2 28.18 -11.59 -25.38
C LYS A 2 26.96 -12.43 -24.94
N TRP A 3 27.14 -13.41 -24.04
CA TRP A 3 26.07 -14.34 -23.63
C TRP A 3 26.03 -14.58 -22.12
N LEU A 4 26.08 -13.52 -21.30
CA LEU A 4 26.09 -13.66 -19.84
C LEU A 4 25.18 -12.67 -19.08
N VAL A 5 24.24 -12.01 -19.75
CA VAL A 5 23.32 -11.04 -19.09
C VAL A 5 21.85 -11.48 -19.11
N LEU A 6 21.47 -12.52 -19.86
CA LEU A 6 20.06 -12.98 -19.91
C LEU A 6 19.72 -14.09 -18.90
N GLY A 7 20.69 -14.58 -18.12
CA GLY A 7 20.52 -15.79 -17.30
C GLY A 7 20.05 -15.61 -15.86
N PHE A 8 19.93 -14.37 -15.37
CA PHE A 8 19.66 -14.12 -13.94
C PHE A 8 18.25 -13.56 -13.62
N LEU A 9 17.41 -13.31 -14.63
CA LEU A 9 16.03 -12.84 -14.45
C LEU A 9 14.97 -13.93 -14.62
N LEU A 10 15.36 -15.17 -14.96
CA LEU A 10 14.43 -16.27 -15.27
C LEU A 10 14.40 -17.41 -14.23
N LEU A 11 15.07 -17.24 -13.07
CA LEU A 11 15.15 -18.30 -12.04
C LEU A 11 14.25 -18.09 -10.81
N ASN A 12 13.32 -17.14 -10.81
CA ASN A 12 12.33 -16.98 -9.72
C ASN A 12 10.85 -16.96 -10.19
N SER A 13 10.57 -17.18 -11.48
CA SER A 13 9.21 -17.11 -12.01
C SER A 13 8.32 -18.32 -11.70
N ALA A 14 8.87 -19.42 -11.18
CA ALA A 14 8.10 -20.63 -10.89
C ALA A 14 7.20 -20.55 -9.63
N TRP A 15 7.22 -19.42 -8.90
CA TRP A 15 6.48 -19.24 -7.63
C TRP A 15 5.63 -17.97 -7.57
N ALA A 16 5.60 -17.16 -8.64
CA ALA A 16 4.81 -15.94 -8.68
C ALA A 16 3.34 -16.30 -8.93
N GLU A 17 2.48 -16.10 -7.93
CA GLU A 17 1.03 -16.10 -8.12
C GLU A 17 0.65 -14.88 -8.98
N ASN A 18 -0.33 -14.98 -9.88
CA ASN A 18 -0.76 -13.84 -10.70
C ASN A 18 -1.86 -13.05 -9.98
N SER A 19 -1.82 -11.72 -10.13
CA SER A 19 -2.84 -10.83 -9.58
C SER A 19 -4.23 -11.14 -10.13
N LYS A 20 -5.17 -11.19 -9.21
CA LYS A 20 -6.60 -11.38 -9.43
C LYS A 20 -7.34 -10.05 -9.52
N ILE A 21 -6.85 -8.99 -8.87
CA ILE A 21 -7.49 -7.68 -8.85
C ILE A 21 -7.09 -6.84 -10.06
N ILE A 22 -5.79 -6.79 -10.39
CA ILE A 22 -5.29 -5.90 -11.44
C ILE A 22 -6.02 -6.10 -12.78
N PRO A 23 -6.26 -7.34 -13.27
CA PRO A 23 -7.01 -7.51 -14.52
C PRO A 23 -8.45 -6.99 -14.45
N VAL A 24 -9.12 -7.11 -13.29
CA VAL A 24 -10.48 -6.57 -13.07
C VAL A 24 -10.46 -5.06 -13.06
N PHE A 25 -9.46 -4.48 -12.40
CA PHE A 25 -9.27 -3.04 -12.33
C PHE A 25 -9.02 -2.44 -13.72
N ILE A 26 -8.16 -3.05 -14.53
CA ILE A 26 -7.89 -2.61 -15.91
C ILE A 26 -9.17 -2.67 -16.75
N GLU A 27 -9.92 -3.77 -16.67
CA GLU A 27 -11.15 -3.95 -17.44
C GLU A 27 -12.26 -2.99 -16.99
N ALA A 28 -12.43 -2.81 -15.68
CA ALA A 28 -13.34 -1.81 -15.12
C ALA A 28 -12.94 -0.38 -15.51
N THR A 29 -11.64 -0.08 -15.52
CA THR A 29 -11.14 1.22 -15.98
C THR A 29 -11.50 1.44 -17.43
N ASN A 30 -11.18 0.51 -18.33
CA ASN A 30 -11.48 0.67 -19.76
C ASN A 30 -12.98 0.91 -20.00
N LEU A 31 -13.84 0.14 -19.33
CA LEU A 31 -15.28 0.36 -19.38
C LEU A 31 -15.70 1.72 -18.82
N TYR A 32 -15.08 2.18 -17.73
CA TYR A 32 -15.33 3.50 -17.17
C TYR A 32 -14.97 4.62 -18.16
N LEU A 33 -13.85 4.50 -18.88
CA LEU A 33 -13.44 5.42 -19.93
C LEU A 33 -14.39 5.40 -21.13
N GLU A 34 -14.85 4.21 -21.54
CA GLU A 34 -15.76 3.99 -22.67
C GLU A 34 -17.21 4.40 -22.35
N SER A 35 -17.63 4.31 -21.08
CA SER A 35 -19.02 4.53 -20.61
C SER A 35 -19.55 5.96 -20.76
N ASN A 36 -18.72 6.92 -21.17
CA ASN A 36 -19.20 8.18 -21.74
C ASN A 36 -19.96 7.99 -23.08
N GLN A 37 -20.07 6.76 -23.61
CA GLN A 37 -20.76 6.50 -24.88
C GLN A 37 -21.98 5.56 -24.87
N THR A 38 -22.29 4.70 -23.88
CA THR A 38 -23.59 3.98 -23.88
C THR A 38 -23.93 3.27 -22.57
N SER A 39 -25.13 3.52 -22.03
CA SER A 39 -25.63 3.01 -20.75
C SER A 39 -26.26 1.59 -20.79
N ASP A 40 -26.44 0.98 -21.96
CA ASP A 40 -27.24 -0.24 -22.11
C ASP A 40 -26.43 -1.55 -22.18
N GLU A 41 -25.09 -1.51 -22.22
CA GLU A 41 -24.25 -2.72 -22.30
C GLU A 41 -23.87 -3.33 -20.93
N CYS A 42 -24.22 -2.67 -19.81
CA CYS A 42 -23.81 -3.07 -18.46
C CYS A 42 -24.51 -4.33 -17.88
N LEU A 43 -25.53 -4.86 -18.56
CA LEU A 43 -26.33 -5.99 -18.03
C LEU A 43 -25.58 -7.33 -17.99
N TYR A 44 -24.54 -7.51 -18.83
CA TYR A 44 -23.78 -8.76 -18.94
C TYR A 44 -22.38 -8.71 -18.30
N LEU A 45 -22.05 -7.63 -17.58
CA LEU A 45 -20.75 -7.51 -16.92
C LEU A 45 -20.62 -8.50 -15.76
N ARG A 46 -19.40 -9.05 -15.61
CA ARG A 46 -19.07 -9.89 -14.46
C ARG A 46 -19.27 -9.12 -13.14
N PRO A 47 -19.73 -9.77 -12.06
CA PRO A 47 -19.99 -9.10 -10.78
C PRO A 47 -18.80 -8.34 -10.20
N ASP A 48 -17.59 -8.86 -10.38
CA ASP A 48 -16.35 -8.25 -9.87
C ASP A 48 -15.94 -6.98 -10.64
N ILE A 49 -16.14 -6.97 -11.95
CA ILE A 49 -15.94 -5.77 -12.79
C ILE A 49 -16.96 -4.71 -12.43
N ARG A 50 -18.25 -5.09 -12.28
CA ARG A 50 -19.31 -4.17 -11.86
C ARG A 50 -19.04 -3.56 -10.48
N ALA A 51 -18.54 -4.36 -9.54
CA ALA A 51 -18.18 -3.88 -8.21
C ALA A 51 -17.01 -2.88 -8.28
N ALA A 52 -15.97 -3.16 -9.07
CA ALA A 52 -14.86 -2.23 -9.27
C ALA A 52 -15.30 -0.92 -9.97
N LEU A 53 -16.11 -1.03 -11.03
CA LEU A 53 -16.73 0.12 -11.72
C LEU A 53 -17.50 1.01 -10.75
N LYS A 54 -18.36 0.40 -9.92
CA LYS A 54 -19.14 1.13 -8.94
C LYS A 54 -18.25 1.92 -7.96
N VAL A 55 -17.12 1.36 -7.54
CA VAL A 55 -16.17 2.09 -6.68
C VAL A 55 -15.57 3.28 -7.44
N LEU A 56 -15.16 3.11 -8.70
CA LEU A 56 -14.65 4.22 -9.52
C LEU A 56 -15.68 5.35 -9.68
N GLU A 57 -16.94 5.00 -9.95
CA GLU A 57 -18.08 5.91 -10.08
C GLU A 57 -18.42 6.62 -8.76
N ASP A 58 -18.58 5.85 -7.67
CA ASP A 58 -18.95 6.37 -6.36
C ASP A 58 -17.88 7.36 -5.82
N HIS A 59 -16.61 7.18 -6.19
CA HIS A 59 -15.50 8.09 -5.86
C HIS A 59 -15.26 9.20 -6.88
N ASN A 60 -16.02 9.23 -7.99
CA ASN A 60 -15.94 10.21 -9.06
C ASN A 60 -14.48 10.42 -9.52
N ILE A 61 -13.77 9.33 -9.83
CA ILE A 61 -12.39 9.40 -10.31
C ILE A 61 -12.37 10.00 -11.71
N ASP A 62 -11.44 10.91 -11.98
CA ASP A 62 -11.32 11.49 -13.32
C ASP A 62 -10.87 10.39 -14.32
N PRO A 63 -11.66 10.13 -15.38
CA PRO A 63 -11.29 9.19 -16.43
C PRO A 63 -9.92 9.47 -17.06
N GLU A 64 -9.57 10.74 -17.30
CA GLU A 64 -8.32 11.10 -17.98
C GLU A 64 -7.08 10.68 -17.17
N ILE A 65 -7.21 10.69 -15.84
CA ILE A 65 -6.18 10.24 -14.92
C ILE A 65 -5.92 8.74 -15.09
N LEU A 66 -6.98 7.95 -15.24
CA LEU A 66 -6.87 6.51 -15.41
C LEU A 66 -6.41 6.14 -16.82
N GLU A 67 -6.82 6.87 -17.85
CA GLU A 67 -6.42 6.62 -19.24
C GLU A 67 -4.91 6.76 -19.46
N LYS A 68 -4.29 7.79 -18.87
CA LYS A 68 -2.85 8.01 -18.96
C LYS A 68 -2.04 6.95 -18.22
N ARG A 69 -2.64 6.36 -17.19
CA ARG A 69 -1.93 5.55 -16.20
C ARG A 69 -2.17 4.05 -16.47
N VAL A 70 -3.34 3.59 -16.89
CA VAL A 70 -3.60 2.15 -17.05
C VAL A 70 -3.09 1.60 -18.41
N PRO A 71 -2.25 0.54 -18.42
CA PRO A 71 -1.76 -0.04 -19.67
C PRO A 71 -2.91 -0.65 -20.49
N LYS A 72 -2.88 -0.37 -21.80
CA LYS A 72 -3.89 -0.82 -22.76
C LYS A 72 -3.82 -2.32 -23.08
N GLU A 73 -2.71 -2.97 -22.75
CA GLU A 73 -2.50 -4.40 -22.99
C GLU A 73 -2.73 -5.24 -21.72
N ARG A 74 -3.31 -6.44 -21.89
CA ARG A 74 -3.44 -7.43 -20.80
C ARG A 74 -2.07 -8.00 -20.48
N ILE A 75 -1.38 -7.38 -19.53
CA ILE A 75 -0.12 -7.87 -18.97
C ILE A 75 -0.44 -8.82 -17.80
N SER A 76 0.30 -9.94 -17.69
CA SER A 76 0.26 -10.78 -16.50
C SER A 76 1.03 -10.07 -15.39
N TYR A 77 0.35 -9.73 -14.29
CA TYR A 77 0.97 -9.08 -13.14
C TYR A 77 1.37 -10.12 -12.09
N PRO A 78 2.66 -10.49 -12.01
CA PRO A 78 3.12 -11.38 -10.96
C PRO A 78 3.01 -10.68 -9.60
N LEU A 79 2.31 -11.30 -8.67
CA LEU A 79 2.45 -10.98 -7.26
C LEU A 79 3.87 -11.42 -6.85
N ARG A 80 4.69 -10.47 -6.42
CA ARG A 80 6.04 -10.77 -5.94
C ARG A 80 5.97 -11.81 -4.81
N ALA A 81 6.68 -12.92 -5.00
CA ALA A 81 6.71 -14.07 -4.08
C ALA A 81 7.65 -13.86 -2.88
N ASP A 82 8.34 -12.72 -2.87
CA ASP A 82 9.52 -12.41 -2.07
C ASP A 82 9.21 -11.66 -0.76
N ASP A 83 7.94 -11.56 -0.38
CA ASP A 83 7.59 -11.27 1.01
C ASP A 83 7.97 -12.50 1.85
N LYS A 84 9.21 -12.51 2.39
CA LYS A 84 9.70 -13.45 3.43
C LYS A 84 8.67 -13.66 4.56
N TYR A 85 7.76 -12.69 4.73
CA TYR A 85 6.63 -12.67 5.64
C TYR A 85 5.50 -13.65 5.29
N ASP A 86 5.25 -14.00 4.03
CA ASP A 86 4.13 -14.90 3.68
C ASP A 86 4.38 -16.35 4.05
N GLN A 87 5.64 -16.80 3.92
CA GLN A 87 6.07 -18.09 4.49
C GLN A 87 5.94 -18.10 6.01
N TRP A 88 5.89 -16.93 6.62
CA TRP A 88 5.85 -16.70 8.06
C TRP A 88 4.43 -16.68 8.62
N ILE A 89 3.46 -16.16 7.85
CA ILE A 89 2.03 -16.17 8.17
C ILE A 89 1.45 -17.59 8.02
N LYS A 90 1.94 -18.38 7.06
CA LYS A 90 1.51 -19.77 6.85
C LYS A 90 1.95 -20.75 7.96
N ARG A 91 2.68 -20.29 8.98
CA ARG A 91 3.09 -21.12 10.13
C ARG A 91 2.13 -20.90 11.29
N PRO A 92 1.48 -21.96 11.82
CA PRO A 92 0.52 -21.82 12.91
C PRO A 92 1.19 -21.21 14.15
N ALA A 93 0.50 -20.27 14.81
CA ALA A 93 0.87 -19.79 16.13
C ALA A 93 0.90 -20.99 17.09
N LYS A 94 1.98 -21.14 17.86
CA LYS A 94 2.17 -22.35 18.68
C LYS A 94 1.22 -22.37 19.87
N ARG A 95 0.73 -21.20 20.31
CA ARG A 95 -0.26 -21.01 21.39
C ARG A 95 -1.02 -19.70 21.21
N PRO A 96 -2.26 -19.57 21.72
CA PRO A 96 -2.85 -18.25 21.92
C PRO A 96 -2.00 -17.48 22.93
N VAL A 97 -1.49 -16.33 22.53
CA VAL A 97 -0.73 -15.43 23.40
C VAL A 97 -1.56 -14.16 23.57
N GLU A 98 -1.83 -13.78 24.80
CA GLU A 98 -2.50 -12.50 25.09
C GLU A 98 -1.53 -11.35 24.84
N VAL A 99 -1.64 -10.73 23.67
CA VAL A 99 -0.94 -9.48 23.35
C VAL A 99 -1.57 -8.35 24.18
N PRO A 100 -0.77 -7.49 24.84
CA PRO A 100 -1.31 -6.32 25.51
C PRO A 100 -2.01 -5.39 24.51
N GLU A 101 -2.91 -4.55 25.01
CA GLU A 101 -3.45 -3.48 24.19
C GLU A 101 -2.33 -2.54 23.75
N MET A 102 -2.33 -2.18 22.47
CA MET A 102 -1.25 -1.42 21.89
C MET A 102 -1.73 -0.44 20.84
N ALA A 103 -0.87 0.53 20.56
CA ALA A 103 -1.02 1.43 19.44
C ALA A 103 0.28 1.53 18.63
N MET A 104 0.15 1.54 17.30
CA MET A 104 1.23 1.89 16.38
C MET A 104 0.97 3.28 15.81
N GLN A 105 2.00 4.13 15.83
CA GLN A 105 1.93 5.45 15.20
C GLN A 105 3.14 5.70 14.30
N ALA A 106 2.95 6.30 13.11
CA ALA A 106 4.04 6.97 12.40
C ALA A 106 4.05 8.42 12.86
N PHE A 107 5.02 8.79 13.70
CA PHE A 107 4.97 10.08 14.38
C PHE A 107 5.82 11.15 13.71
N LYS A 108 6.85 10.75 12.96
CA LYS A 108 7.80 11.68 12.35
C LYS A 108 8.32 11.16 11.03
N MET A 109 8.53 12.07 10.09
CA MET A 109 9.30 11.82 8.87
C MET A 109 10.43 12.84 8.76
N LYS A 110 11.57 12.41 8.21
CA LYS A 110 12.73 13.26 7.93
C LYS A 110 13.19 13.05 6.49
N VAL A 111 13.39 14.15 5.76
CA VAL A 111 14.01 14.15 4.44
C VAL A 111 15.51 14.34 4.66
N ILE A 112 16.31 13.35 4.32
CA ILE A 112 17.77 13.35 4.56
C ILE A 112 18.51 13.93 3.36
N GLU A 113 18.22 13.39 2.19
CA GLU A 113 18.84 13.77 0.94
C GLU A 113 17.77 13.96 -0.13
N GLU A 114 17.90 15.05 -0.86
CA GLU A 114 17.13 15.38 -2.02
C GLU A 114 18.04 16.23 -2.91
N SER A 115 18.40 15.70 -4.08
CA SER A 115 19.36 16.35 -4.96
C SER A 115 18.83 17.63 -5.63
N ASP A 116 17.52 17.87 -5.61
CA ASP A 116 16.90 19.10 -6.12
C ASP A 116 16.70 20.11 -4.99
N GLY A 117 17.79 20.73 -4.53
CA GLY A 117 17.79 21.71 -3.43
C GLY A 117 17.01 23.02 -3.67
N TRP A 118 16.17 23.10 -4.71
CA TRP A 118 15.40 24.29 -5.09
C TRP A 118 13.88 24.09 -5.05
N PHE A 119 13.40 22.85 -5.16
CA PHE A 119 11.97 22.54 -5.10
C PHE A 119 11.62 21.93 -3.75
N LYS A 120 10.43 22.29 -3.30
CA LYS A 120 9.90 21.99 -1.98
C LYS A 120 8.83 20.95 -2.25
N ASP A 121 9.17 19.69 -2.07
CA ASP A 121 8.29 18.63 -2.52
C ASP A 121 7.15 18.41 -1.52
N ASP A 122 5.98 18.11 -2.06
CA ASP A 122 4.81 17.74 -1.30
C ASP A 122 4.86 16.23 -1.05
N ILE A 123 4.54 15.80 0.16
CA ILE A 123 4.66 14.39 0.58
C ILE A 123 3.34 13.91 1.18
N TYR A 124 2.90 12.71 0.81
CA TYR A 124 1.91 11.96 1.57
C TYR A 124 2.37 10.52 1.79
N VAL A 125 1.75 9.87 2.77
CA VAL A 125 2.04 8.47 3.10
C VAL A 125 0.73 7.69 3.10
N TYR A 126 0.74 6.49 2.53
CA TYR A 126 -0.35 5.54 2.71
C TYR A 126 0.09 4.42 3.64
N PHE A 127 -0.87 3.88 4.40
CA PHE A 127 -0.68 2.75 5.30
C PHE A 127 -1.80 1.73 5.08
N PHE A 128 -1.43 0.47 4.88
CA PHE A 128 -2.32 -0.68 4.86
C PHE A 128 -1.98 -1.58 6.04
N VAL A 129 -2.96 -1.84 6.88
CA VAL A 129 -2.82 -2.54 8.16
C VAL A 129 -3.64 -3.81 8.15
N THR A 130 -2.99 -4.93 8.43
CA THR A 130 -3.63 -6.24 8.56
C THR A 130 -3.37 -6.78 9.96
N ASP A 131 -4.45 -7.06 10.70
CA ASP A 131 -4.37 -7.54 12.09
C ASP A 131 -5.14 -8.84 12.41
N GLY A 132 -5.80 -9.44 11.41
CA GLY A 132 -6.47 -10.74 11.54
C GLY A 132 -7.86 -10.84 10.93
N VAL A 133 -8.56 -9.72 10.70
CA VAL A 133 -9.96 -9.74 10.21
C VAL A 133 -10.07 -9.25 8.77
N ILE A 134 -9.73 -7.99 8.50
CA ILE A 134 -9.82 -7.36 7.18
C ILE A 134 -8.67 -6.35 7.09
N PRO A 135 -7.88 -6.32 5.99
CA PRO A 135 -6.91 -5.25 5.76
C PRO A 135 -7.65 -3.92 5.72
N THR A 136 -7.19 -3.00 6.54
CA THR A 136 -7.69 -1.63 6.58
C THR A 136 -6.58 -0.70 6.14
N GLY A 137 -6.88 0.56 5.90
CA GLY A 137 -5.81 1.50 5.62
C GLY A 137 -6.28 2.91 5.52
N LYS A 138 -5.30 3.77 5.28
CA LYS A 138 -5.45 5.21 5.30
C LYS A 138 -4.42 5.84 4.39
N VAL A 139 -4.74 7.04 3.96
CA VAL A 139 -3.82 7.95 3.30
C VAL A 139 -3.75 9.21 4.15
N THR A 140 -2.55 9.69 4.44
CA THR A 140 -2.36 10.90 5.23
C THR A 140 -2.76 12.13 4.43
N SER A 141 -2.87 13.29 5.10
CA SER A 141 -2.86 14.58 4.42
C SER A 141 -1.57 14.78 3.60
N ILE A 142 -1.59 15.76 2.70
CA ILE A 142 -0.38 16.21 1.99
C ILE A 142 0.39 17.18 2.89
N TYR A 143 1.64 16.84 3.17
CA TYR A 143 2.60 17.62 3.93
C TYR A 143 3.43 18.43 2.95
N LYS A 144 3.24 19.75 2.97
CA LYS A 144 3.74 20.63 1.93
C LYS A 144 5.15 21.12 2.13
N GLY A 145 5.88 21.19 1.02
CA GLY A 145 7.16 21.88 0.91
C GLY A 145 8.20 21.45 1.93
N VAL A 146 8.37 20.14 2.08
CA VAL A 146 9.32 19.52 2.99
C VAL A 146 10.64 19.36 2.25
N GLY A 147 11.59 20.24 2.52
CA GLY A 147 12.90 20.21 1.85
C GLY A 147 13.94 19.32 2.52
N GLN A 148 15.09 19.18 1.85
CA GLN A 148 16.26 18.47 2.38
C GLN A 148 16.63 18.90 3.81
N GLY A 149 16.91 17.91 4.66
CA GLY A 149 17.31 18.09 6.06
C GLY A 149 16.16 18.42 7.01
N GLN A 150 14.95 18.68 6.49
CA GLN A 150 13.79 18.99 7.30
C GLN A 150 13.11 17.74 7.83
N SER A 151 12.36 17.92 8.91
CA SER A 151 11.50 16.89 9.46
C SER A 151 10.18 17.49 9.88
N PHE A 152 9.11 16.71 9.75
CA PHE A 152 7.79 17.08 10.25
C PHE A 152 7.22 15.98 11.12
N PHE A 153 6.31 16.37 12.00
CA PHE A 153 5.49 15.44 12.77
C PHE A 153 4.15 15.28 12.08
N PHE A 154 3.68 14.04 12.00
CA PHE A 154 2.32 13.78 11.55
C PHE A 154 1.33 14.35 12.57
N ASN A 155 0.23 14.93 12.07
CA ASN A 155 -0.86 15.36 12.94
C ASN A 155 -1.49 14.16 13.66
N GLU A 156 -2.37 14.42 14.63
CA GLU A 156 -2.90 13.35 15.49
C GLU A 156 -3.70 12.29 14.74
N ILE A 157 -4.39 12.70 13.68
CA ILE A 157 -5.19 11.82 12.83
C ILE A 157 -4.25 10.98 11.97
N ASP A 158 -3.29 11.61 11.28
CA ASP A 158 -2.36 10.97 10.35
C ASP A 158 -1.38 10.04 11.06
N ARG A 159 -0.94 10.38 12.27
CA ARG A 159 0.02 9.55 13.00
C ARG A 159 -0.55 8.22 13.44
N ALA A 160 -1.86 8.09 13.67
CA ALA A 160 -2.47 6.84 14.14
C ALA A 160 -2.54 5.80 13.00
N ILE A 161 -1.79 4.70 13.14
CA ILE A 161 -1.78 3.60 12.16
C ILE A 161 -2.51 2.38 12.70
N PHE A 162 -2.33 2.04 13.97
CA PHE A 162 -3.05 0.93 14.57
C PHE A 162 -3.45 1.29 16.00
N PRO A 163 -4.73 1.14 16.39
CA PRO A 163 -5.88 1.01 15.48
C PRO A 163 -6.07 2.28 14.63
N LEU A 164 -6.66 2.14 13.43
CA LEU A 164 -6.93 3.27 12.52
C LEU A 164 -8.14 4.11 12.92
N ILE A 165 -9.08 3.49 13.61
CA ILE A 165 -10.33 4.10 14.10
C ILE A 165 -10.01 4.72 15.47
N GLY A 166 -10.77 5.74 15.92
CA GLY A 166 -10.65 6.44 17.22
C GLY A 166 -10.78 5.58 18.50
N VAL A 167 -10.42 4.31 18.40
CA VAL A 167 -10.15 3.36 19.48
C VAL A 167 -8.76 3.67 20.07
N PRO A 168 -8.60 3.80 21.39
CA PRO A 168 -7.32 4.20 21.98
C PRO A 168 -6.20 3.17 21.88
N ALA A 169 -6.54 1.89 21.79
CA ALA A 169 -5.63 0.76 21.66
C ALA A 169 -6.42 -0.50 21.26
N LYS A 170 -5.81 -1.40 20.51
CA LYS A 170 -6.43 -2.67 20.08
C LYS A 170 -5.42 -3.80 20.23
N ARG A 171 -5.91 -5.01 20.53
CA ARG A 171 -5.10 -6.23 20.45
C ARG A 171 -5.16 -6.77 19.01
N PRO A 172 -4.01 -6.97 18.33
CA PRO A 172 -4.01 -7.69 17.07
C PRO A 172 -4.38 -9.16 17.32
N GLU A 173 -5.18 -9.76 16.45
CA GLU A 173 -5.68 -11.13 16.67
C GLU A 173 -4.60 -12.17 16.42
N ASN A 174 -3.85 -12.03 15.33
CA ASN A 174 -2.87 -13.04 14.90
C ASN A 174 -1.49 -12.43 14.61
N HIS A 175 -1.47 -11.29 13.93
CA HIS A 175 -0.27 -10.58 13.50
C HIS A 175 -0.59 -9.09 13.44
N LEU A 176 0.44 -8.26 13.38
CA LEU A 176 0.29 -6.87 12.93
C LEU A 176 1.21 -6.68 11.73
N ILE A 177 0.64 -6.46 10.56
CA ILE A 177 1.36 -6.15 9.34
C ILE A 177 0.95 -4.76 8.88
N ILE A 178 1.93 -3.92 8.58
CA ILE A 178 1.76 -2.55 8.11
C ILE A 178 2.59 -2.43 6.84
N ASP A 179 1.92 -2.50 5.69
CA ASP A 179 2.50 -2.08 4.42
C ASP A 179 2.29 -0.57 4.29
N TYR A 180 3.30 0.15 3.82
CA TYR A 180 3.22 1.58 3.67
C TYR A 180 4.00 2.04 2.46
N GLY A 181 3.68 3.22 1.97
CA GLY A 181 4.50 3.89 0.97
C GLY A 181 4.49 5.39 1.14
N ILE A 182 5.65 5.96 0.88
CA ILE A 182 5.91 7.39 0.85
C ILE A 182 5.83 7.81 -0.60
N MET A 183 5.03 8.84 -0.84
CA MET A 183 4.84 9.45 -2.14
C MET A 183 5.26 10.90 -2.07
N GLU A 184 6.16 11.26 -2.98
CA GLU A 184 6.66 12.62 -3.14
C GLU A 184 6.40 13.08 -4.58
N SER A 185 6.00 14.34 -4.70
CA SER A 185 5.69 14.99 -5.96
C SER A 185 6.01 16.48 -5.85
N ASP A 186 6.39 17.09 -6.97
CA ASP A 186 6.70 18.53 -7.07
C ASP A 186 5.46 19.44 -7.03
N GLY A 187 4.26 18.84 -7.00
CA GLY A 187 3.02 19.48 -6.56
C GLY A 187 1.87 19.48 -7.57
N ASP A 188 2.12 19.08 -8.83
CA ASP A 188 1.10 19.16 -9.88
C ASP A 188 0.08 18.00 -9.79
N ASP A 189 0.55 16.77 -9.51
CA ASP A 189 -0.31 15.57 -9.56
C ASP A 189 -0.59 14.93 -8.17
N ILE A 190 0.01 15.45 -7.09
CA ILE A 190 0.02 14.74 -5.80
C ILE A 190 -1.36 14.50 -5.20
N LYS A 191 -2.29 15.46 -5.38
CA LYS A 191 -3.67 15.34 -4.89
C LYS A 191 -4.42 14.22 -5.61
N GLU A 192 -4.14 14.03 -6.88
CA GLU A 192 -4.73 12.97 -7.67
C GLU A 192 -4.19 11.61 -7.23
N MET A 193 -2.88 11.52 -7.04
CA MET A 193 -2.22 10.29 -6.56
C MET A 193 -2.71 9.91 -5.16
N GLN A 194 -2.91 10.90 -4.29
CA GLN A 194 -3.51 10.71 -2.98
C GLN A 194 -4.95 10.17 -3.08
N LYS A 195 -5.76 10.70 -4.02
CA LYS A 195 -7.13 10.24 -4.27
C LYS A 195 -7.16 8.82 -4.82
N ILE A 196 -6.25 8.46 -5.72
CA ILE A 196 -6.11 7.09 -6.21
C ILE A 196 -5.74 6.15 -5.06
N SER A 197 -4.73 6.52 -4.27
CA SER A 197 -4.26 5.72 -3.13
C SER A 197 -5.34 5.46 -2.09
N SER A 198 -6.30 6.38 -1.91
CA SER A 198 -7.35 6.25 -0.91
C SER A 198 -8.44 5.24 -1.28
N ILE A 199 -8.64 4.96 -2.57
CA ILE A 199 -9.69 4.05 -3.06
C ILE A 199 -9.21 2.61 -3.28
N ILE A 200 -7.90 2.35 -3.19
CA ILE A 200 -7.30 1.04 -3.49
C ILE A 200 -7.88 -0.05 -2.59
N ILE A 201 -8.12 0.26 -1.32
CA ILE A 201 -8.66 -0.70 -0.35
C ILE A 201 -10.11 -1.02 -0.70
N ASP A 202 -10.91 -0.02 -1.01
CA ASP A 202 -12.31 -0.18 -1.36
C ASP A 202 -12.46 -0.99 -2.66
N LEU A 203 -11.63 -0.68 -3.66
CA LEU A 203 -11.53 -1.47 -4.90
C LEU A 203 -11.19 -2.93 -4.57
N ALA A 204 -10.19 -3.14 -3.71
CA ALA A 204 -9.72 -4.47 -3.44
C ALA A 204 -10.73 -5.30 -2.65
N ILE A 205 -11.39 -4.71 -1.66
CA ILE A 205 -12.50 -5.31 -0.90
C ILE A 205 -13.66 -5.64 -1.84
N ALA A 206 -14.06 -4.72 -2.73
CA ALA A 206 -15.16 -4.93 -3.67
C ALA A 206 -14.92 -6.11 -4.63
N VAL A 207 -13.70 -6.21 -5.19
CA VAL A 207 -13.32 -7.32 -6.08
C VAL A 207 -13.24 -8.65 -5.33
N TYR A 208 -12.77 -8.66 -4.08
CA TYR A 208 -12.69 -9.90 -3.31
C TYR A 208 -14.05 -10.36 -2.78
N ALA A 209 -14.87 -9.45 -2.24
CA ALA A 209 -16.20 -9.77 -1.74
C ALA A 209 -17.14 -10.31 -2.83
N SER A 210 -16.95 -9.87 -4.08
CA SER A 210 -17.70 -10.38 -5.24
C SER A 210 -17.21 -11.75 -5.73
N ARG A 211 -16.02 -12.22 -5.33
CA ARG A 211 -15.43 -13.50 -5.76
C ARG A 211 -15.51 -14.61 -4.73
N ASP A 212 -15.19 -14.33 -3.46
CA ASP A 212 -15.16 -15.35 -2.40
C ASP A 212 -15.36 -14.70 -1.01
N PRO A 213 -16.61 -14.60 -0.52
CA PRO A 213 -16.94 -13.85 0.70
C PRO A 213 -16.56 -14.54 2.04
N GLN A 214 -16.00 -15.76 2.06
CA GLN A 214 -15.88 -16.53 3.33
C GLN A 214 -14.47 -17.05 3.70
N ASN A 215 -13.42 -16.72 2.94
CA ASN A 215 -12.17 -17.46 3.07
C ASN A 215 -11.08 -16.67 3.81
N ALA A 216 -10.57 -17.17 4.94
CA ALA A 216 -9.50 -16.51 5.71
C ALA A 216 -8.18 -16.32 4.90
N GLN A 217 -7.98 -17.11 3.83
CA GLN A 217 -6.89 -16.93 2.87
C GLN A 217 -7.05 -15.66 2.02
N VAL A 218 -8.26 -15.09 1.96
CA VAL A 218 -8.57 -13.82 1.28
C VAL A 218 -7.80 -12.67 1.91
N ILE A 219 -7.62 -12.64 3.23
CA ILE A 219 -7.02 -11.50 3.94
C ILE A 219 -5.56 -11.29 3.51
N ILE A 220 -4.78 -12.38 3.45
CA ILE A 220 -3.36 -12.34 3.07
C ILE A 220 -3.21 -12.01 1.59
N ASN A 221 -4.04 -12.62 0.74
CA ASN A 221 -3.98 -12.38 -0.70
C ASN A 221 -4.46 -10.97 -1.03
N LEU A 222 -5.50 -10.47 -0.34
CA LEU A 222 -6.01 -9.11 -0.45
C LEU A 222 -4.93 -8.08 -0.09
N ARG A 223 -4.13 -8.30 0.96
CA ARG A 223 -2.98 -7.44 1.28
C ARG A 223 -2.01 -7.32 0.10
N LYS A 224 -1.60 -8.47 -0.48
CA LYS A 224 -0.67 -8.50 -1.63
C LYS A 224 -1.23 -7.80 -2.84
N GLU A 225 -2.52 -7.99 -3.08
CA GLU A 225 -3.20 -7.42 -4.24
C GLU A 225 -3.42 -5.92 -4.07
N ILE A 226 -3.71 -5.43 -2.85
CA ILE A 226 -3.71 -4.00 -2.51
C ILE A 226 -2.33 -3.42 -2.78
N LYS A 227 -1.26 -4.05 -2.26
CA LYS A 227 0.11 -3.59 -2.47
C LYS A 227 0.49 -3.58 -3.95
N ALA A 228 0.19 -4.64 -4.69
CA ALA A 228 0.47 -4.74 -6.12
C ALA A 228 -0.33 -3.73 -6.94
N LEU A 229 -1.62 -3.51 -6.62
CA LEU A 229 -2.44 -2.49 -7.26
C LEU A 229 -1.91 -1.09 -6.96
N THR A 230 -1.41 -0.86 -5.74
CA THR A 230 -0.75 0.38 -5.34
C THR A 230 0.55 0.59 -6.11
N GLU A 231 1.43 -0.40 -6.14
CA GLU A 231 2.66 -0.35 -6.93
C GLU A 231 2.37 -0.13 -8.41
N LEU A 232 1.37 -0.81 -8.98
CA LEU A 232 0.94 -0.57 -10.35
C LEU A 232 0.54 0.90 -10.53
N LEU A 233 -0.50 1.35 -9.83
CA LEU A 233 -1.07 2.68 -9.98
C LEU A 233 -0.06 3.81 -9.78
N LEU A 234 0.90 3.60 -8.89
CA LEU A 234 1.93 4.59 -8.57
C LEU A 234 3.15 4.51 -9.50
N SER A 235 3.53 3.32 -9.97
CA SER A 235 4.62 3.14 -10.95
C SER A 235 4.34 3.74 -12.33
N LEU A 236 3.09 4.14 -12.57
CA LEU A 236 2.63 4.74 -13.81
C LEU A 236 2.89 6.26 -13.85
N ASN A 237 3.38 6.84 -12.75
CA ASN A 237 3.99 8.15 -12.74
C ASN A 237 5.52 8.02 -12.73
N ASN A 238 6.18 8.48 -13.80
CA ASN A 238 7.65 8.40 -13.93
C ASN A 238 8.38 9.55 -13.22
N ASP A 239 7.66 10.63 -12.87
CA ASP A 239 8.26 11.83 -12.28
C ASP A 239 8.18 11.83 -10.74
N ASP A 240 7.17 11.16 -10.17
CA ASP A 240 6.99 11.05 -8.72
C ASP A 240 7.87 9.97 -8.08
N ARG A 241 8.29 10.21 -6.83
CA ARG A 241 9.10 9.24 -6.07
C ARG A 241 8.19 8.39 -5.19
N GLN A 242 8.34 7.06 -5.32
CA GLN A 242 7.68 6.10 -4.45
C GLN A 242 8.71 5.30 -3.64
N ALA A 243 8.52 5.26 -2.32
CA ALA A 243 9.25 4.37 -1.44
C ALA A 243 8.29 3.49 -0.64
N THR A 244 8.34 2.17 -0.84
CA THR A 244 7.46 1.22 -0.13
C THR A 244 8.21 0.50 0.98
N GLY A 245 7.53 0.19 2.08
CA GLY A 245 8.08 -0.65 3.13
C GLY A 245 7.02 -1.49 3.85
N THR A 246 7.49 -2.41 4.68
CA THR A 246 6.63 -3.29 5.49
C THR A 246 7.18 -3.38 6.93
N ILE A 247 6.29 -3.27 7.91
CA ILE A 247 6.54 -3.64 9.31
C ILE A 247 5.62 -4.81 9.62
N ALA A 248 6.17 -5.90 10.12
CA ALA A 248 5.39 -7.09 10.45
C ALA A 248 5.87 -7.67 11.78
N TYR A 249 4.91 -7.98 12.65
CA TYR A 249 5.16 -8.65 13.92
C TYR A 249 4.13 -9.76 14.14
N LYS A 250 4.56 -10.86 14.77
CA LYS A 250 3.65 -11.86 15.34
C LYS A 250 3.14 -11.40 16.71
N ALA A 251 1.99 -11.94 17.11
CA ALA A 251 1.45 -11.76 18.46
C ALA A 251 2.49 -12.08 19.56
N GLU A 252 3.21 -13.19 19.41
CA GLU A 252 4.29 -13.61 20.33
C GLU A 252 5.39 -12.54 20.45
N GLU A 253 5.84 -11.97 19.33
CA GLU A 253 6.89 -10.95 19.32
C GLU A 253 6.42 -9.62 19.90
N LEU A 254 5.19 -9.22 19.60
CA LEU A 254 4.60 -8.01 20.19
C LEU A 254 4.51 -8.15 21.72
N THR A 255 4.18 -9.34 22.20
CA THR A 255 4.14 -9.64 23.64
C THR A 255 5.54 -9.52 24.25
N ASP A 256 6.56 -10.11 23.61
CA ASP A 256 7.94 -10.03 24.10
C ASP A 256 8.47 -8.59 24.11
N ILE A 257 8.26 -7.84 23.03
CA ILE A 257 8.67 -6.43 22.90
C ILE A 257 8.00 -5.59 23.99
N LEU A 258 6.67 -5.71 24.14
CA LEU A 258 5.89 -4.90 25.06
C LEU A 258 5.95 -5.42 26.50
N SER A 259 6.50 -6.60 26.77
CA SER A 259 6.73 -7.06 28.15
C SER A 259 7.83 -6.25 28.85
N ARG A 260 8.81 -5.74 28.08
CA ARG A 260 10.02 -5.08 28.59
C ARG A 260 9.88 -3.58 28.64
N ASP A 261 9.28 -3.01 27.60
CA ASP A 261 9.19 -1.57 27.41
C ASP A 261 7.74 -1.13 27.25
N SER A 262 7.39 0.05 27.78
CA SER A 262 6.10 0.68 27.51
C SER A 262 6.04 1.30 26.11
N TYR A 263 7.17 1.38 25.43
CA TYR A 263 7.37 2.12 24.19
C TYR A 263 8.59 1.62 23.42
N VAL A 264 8.45 1.47 22.10
CA VAL A 264 9.57 1.17 21.19
C VAL A 264 9.51 2.04 19.95
N GLU A 265 10.64 2.65 19.60
CA GLU A 265 10.82 3.35 18.33
C GLU A 265 11.33 2.40 17.24
N ILE A 266 10.73 2.50 16.06
CA ILE A 266 11.15 1.75 14.89
C ILE A 266 11.47 2.77 13.80
N LYS A 267 12.73 2.82 13.36
CA LYS A 267 13.16 3.65 12.26
C LYS A 267 13.22 2.85 10.96
N ARG A 268 12.66 3.41 9.89
CA ARG A 268 12.77 2.87 8.54
C ARG A 268 13.40 3.90 7.63
N THR A 269 14.56 3.56 7.07
CA THR A 269 15.27 4.39 6.10
C THR A 269 15.00 3.85 4.71
N HIS A 270 14.63 4.75 3.81
CA HIS A 270 14.37 4.46 2.41
C HIS A 270 15.27 5.33 1.56
N LYS A 271 15.89 4.73 0.55
CA LYS A 271 16.76 5.44 -0.38
C LYS A 271 16.55 4.94 -1.78
N GLY A 272 16.73 5.82 -2.75
CA GLY A 272 16.68 5.46 -4.16
C GLY A 272 17.57 6.36 -5.00
N THR A 273 17.77 5.91 -6.23
CA THR A 273 18.63 6.60 -7.20
C THR A 273 17.93 6.57 -8.55
N HIS A 274 17.58 7.75 -9.05
CA HIS A 274 17.19 7.98 -10.44
C HIS A 274 18.43 8.45 -11.22
N PRO A 275 18.52 8.29 -12.56
CA PRO A 275 19.70 8.66 -13.36
C PRO A 275 20.34 10.03 -13.09
N VAL A 276 19.60 10.98 -12.52
CA VAL A 276 20.08 12.32 -12.17
C VAL A 276 19.80 12.73 -10.72
N LYS A 277 19.20 11.86 -9.88
CA LYS A 277 18.74 12.23 -8.53
C LYS A 277 18.96 11.13 -7.49
N THR A 278 19.36 11.52 -6.29
CA THR A 278 19.38 10.66 -5.09
C THR A 278 18.35 11.18 -4.10
N TRP A 279 17.68 10.26 -3.42
CA TRP A 279 16.73 10.59 -2.37
C TRP A 279 16.91 9.66 -1.18
N GLU A 280 16.73 10.21 0.01
CA GLU A 280 16.73 9.45 1.25
C GLU A 280 15.71 10.01 2.25
N TYR A 281 14.83 9.13 2.74
CA TYR A 281 13.84 9.44 3.76
C TYR A 281 14.01 8.54 4.98
N GLU A 282 13.69 9.08 6.15
CA GLU A 282 13.49 8.29 7.36
C GLU A 282 12.06 8.45 7.86
N LEU A 283 11.34 7.33 7.98
CA LEU A 283 10.04 7.26 8.62
C LEU A 283 10.18 6.63 10.00
N TYR A 284 9.66 7.33 11.00
CA TYR A 284 9.75 6.95 12.40
C TYR A 284 8.39 6.50 12.91
N PHE A 285 8.39 5.28 13.42
CA PHE A 285 7.24 4.66 14.04
C PHE A 285 7.45 4.53 15.53
N ARG A 286 6.34 4.50 16.27
CA ARG A 286 6.31 4.15 17.67
C ARG A 286 5.25 3.12 17.97
N LEU A 287 5.70 2.05 18.61
CA LEU A 287 4.86 1.04 19.21
C LEU A 287 4.67 1.40 20.69
N LEU A 288 3.42 1.51 21.14
CA LEU A 288 3.05 1.92 22.49
C LEU A 288 2.27 0.80 23.16
N ARG A 289 2.65 0.46 24.39
CA ARG A 289 1.85 -0.38 25.29
C ARG A 289 0.84 0.49 26.03
N LYS A 290 -0.39 0.02 26.15
CA LYS A 290 -1.41 0.62 27.02
C LYS A 290 -1.62 -0.17 28.30
#